data_AF-R0NRX3-F1
#
_entry.id   AF-R0NRX3-F1
#
_cell.length_a   1.000
_cell.length_b   1.000
_cell.length_c   1.000
_cell.angle_alpha   90.00
_cell.angle_beta   90.00
_cell.angle_gamma   90.00
#
_symmetry.space_group_name_H-M   'P 1'
#
loop_
_entity.id
_entity.type
_entity.pdbx_description
1 polymer ?
#
loop_
_entity_poly.entity_id
_entity_poly.type
_entity_poly.pdbx_seq_one_letter_code
_entity_poly.pdbx_strand_id
1 'polypeptide(L)'
;MKKEYVLRGIDCGNCAAKIERAVNQLEQVESATVNLIAQKLTLETKSEDGIDKEIIDLVDAIEPGIEVISDKKEEALPEKRDWAKELLLAVTILFAFGFFLPEEYFWIRLVYYLTLYIIIGHKVLIKMVQNIQRGNIFDENFLMSIATLGAFLLGEFPEAVASCFFIRLGSISKTRPPLNLVSPLHN
;
A
#
# COMPACT_ATOMS: atom_id res chain seq x y z
N MET A 1 -23.66 -19.51 1.42
CA MET A 1 -23.20 -19.31 0.02
C MET A 1 -21.80 -18.73 0.03
N LYS A 2 -20.90 -19.19 -0.84
CA LYS A 2 -19.51 -18.74 -0.86
C LYS A 2 -19.34 -17.51 -1.77
N LYS A 3 -18.71 -16.44 -1.30
CA LYS A 3 -18.24 -15.29 -2.10
C LYS A 3 -16.73 -15.11 -1.90
N GLU A 4 -16.04 -14.67 -2.95
CA GLU A 4 -14.62 -14.34 -2.90
C GLU A 4 -14.40 -12.86 -3.30
N TYR A 5 -13.48 -12.22 -2.60
CA TYR A 5 -13.03 -10.85 -2.88
C TYR A 5 -11.52 -10.86 -2.98
N VAL A 6 -10.97 -10.16 -3.97
CA VAL A 6 -9.54 -9.90 -4.07
C VAL A 6 -9.23 -8.64 -3.28
N LEU A 7 -8.31 -8.74 -2.31
CA LEU A 7 -7.82 -7.65 -1.48
C LEU A 7 -6.45 -7.19 -2.00
N ARG A 8 -6.41 -6.45 -3.11
CA ARG A 8 -5.11 -6.02 -3.68
C ARG A 8 -4.42 -5.04 -2.75
N GLY A 9 -3.17 -5.36 -2.44
CA GLY A 9 -2.33 -4.54 -1.57
C GLY A 9 -2.31 -4.97 -0.12
N ILE A 10 -3.02 -6.05 0.27
CA ILE A 10 -2.87 -6.61 1.61
C ILE A 10 -1.53 -7.36 1.74
N ASP A 11 -0.67 -6.90 2.64
CA ASP A 11 0.62 -7.53 2.97
C ASP A 11 0.95 -7.52 4.47
N CYS A 12 0.16 -6.84 5.29
CA CYS A 12 0.27 -6.86 6.74
C CYS A 12 -0.54 -8.01 7.36
N GLY A 13 0.15 -8.97 7.98
CA GLY A 13 -0.50 -10.10 8.65
C GLY A 13 -1.44 -9.69 9.81
N ASN A 14 -1.12 -8.59 10.50
CA ASN A 14 -1.97 -8.06 11.57
C ASN A 14 -3.24 -7.40 11.00
N CYS A 15 -3.14 -6.69 9.88
CA CYS A 15 -4.30 -6.11 9.21
C CYS A 15 -5.21 -7.20 8.66
N ALA A 16 -4.66 -8.25 8.04
CA ALA A 16 -5.44 -9.41 7.61
C ALA A 16 -6.19 -10.09 8.76
N ALA A 17 -5.53 -10.31 9.89
CA ALA A 17 -6.18 -10.87 11.07
C ALA A 17 -7.30 -9.96 11.62
N LYS A 18 -7.12 -8.63 11.57
CA LYS A 18 -8.16 -7.65 11.95
C LYS A 18 -9.35 -7.68 10.98
N ILE A 19 -9.08 -7.71 9.67
CA ILE A 19 -10.10 -7.80 8.62
C ILE A 19 -10.90 -9.09 8.80
N GLU A 20 -10.22 -10.23 8.92
CA GLU A 20 -10.88 -11.53 9.11
C GLU A 20 -11.80 -11.52 10.33
N ARG A 21 -11.32 -11.04 11.48
CA ARG A 21 -12.13 -10.96 12.71
C ARG A 21 -13.32 -10.03 12.55
N ALA A 22 -13.13 -8.87 11.94
CA ALA A 22 -14.16 -7.87 11.78
C ALA A 22 -15.26 -8.34 10.79
N VAL A 23 -14.88 -8.99 9.69
CA VAL A 23 -15.83 -9.58 8.74
C VAL A 23 -16.62 -10.74 9.38
N ASN A 24 -15.97 -11.58 10.21
CA ASN A 24 -16.65 -12.65 10.95
C ASN A 24 -17.66 -12.14 11.99
N GLN A 25 -17.60 -10.86 12.39
CA GLN A 25 -18.56 -10.27 13.33
C GLN A 25 -19.83 -9.74 12.66
N LEU A 26 -19.89 -9.72 11.33
CA LEU A 26 -21.07 -9.28 10.59
C LEU A 26 -22.18 -10.33 10.70
N GLU A 27 -23.41 -9.90 11.03
CA GLU A 27 -24.55 -10.80 11.26
C GLU A 27 -24.90 -11.68 10.05
N GLN A 28 -24.57 -11.20 8.85
CA GLN A 28 -24.84 -11.83 7.57
C GLN A 28 -23.74 -12.85 7.17
N VAL A 29 -22.62 -12.88 7.88
CA VAL A 29 -21.47 -13.75 7.64
C VAL A 29 -21.51 -14.94 8.59
N GLU A 30 -21.40 -16.14 8.03
CA GLU A 30 -21.30 -17.40 8.78
C GLU A 30 -19.83 -17.76 9.05
N SER A 31 -18.97 -17.56 8.06
CA SER A 31 -17.53 -17.69 8.20
C SER A 31 -16.80 -16.77 7.21
N ALA A 32 -15.64 -16.25 7.60
CA ALA A 32 -14.75 -15.50 6.74
C ALA A 32 -13.29 -15.87 7.01
N THR A 33 -12.52 -16.00 5.94
CA THR A 33 -11.09 -16.34 6.00
C THR A 33 -10.31 -15.46 5.04
N VAL A 34 -9.21 -14.88 5.51
CA VAL A 34 -8.29 -14.10 4.70
C VAL A 34 -7.05 -14.92 4.36
N ASN A 35 -6.82 -15.13 3.07
CA ASN A 35 -5.59 -15.70 2.55
C ASN A 35 -4.65 -14.57 2.10
N LEU A 36 -3.65 -14.27 2.94
CA LEU A 36 -2.61 -13.28 2.67
C LEU A 36 -1.79 -13.58 1.40
N ILE A 37 -1.48 -14.85 1.15
CA ILE A 37 -0.65 -15.26 0.02
C ILE A 37 -1.40 -15.07 -1.30
N ALA A 38 -2.69 -15.45 -1.31
CA ALA A 38 -3.55 -15.30 -2.47
C ALA A 38 -4.15 -13.89 -2.59
N GLN A 39 -3.96 -13.02 -1.59
CA GLN A 39 -4.65 -11.73 -1.45
C GLN A 39 -6.17 -11.87 -1.63
N LYS A 40 -6.76 -12.88 -0.98
CA LYS A 40 -8.18 -13.22 -1.12
C LYS A 40 -8.89 -13.25 0.22
N LEU A 41 -10.06 -12.61 0.30
CA LEU A 41 -11.04 -12.81 1.37
C LEU A 41 -12.11 -13.77 0.83
N THR A 42 -12.27 -14.91 1.51
CA THR A 42 -13.35 -15.86 1.25
C THR A 42 -14.38 -15.73 2.35
N LEU A 43 -15.65 -15.58 2.00
CA LEU A 43 -16.73 -15.54 2.98
C LEU A 43 -17.87 -16.49 2.62
N GLU A 44 -18.51 -17.00 3.66
CA GLU A 44 -19.76 -17.74 3.60
C GLU A 44 -20.87 -16.85 4.15
N THR A 45 -21.83 -16.46 3.31
CA THR A 45 -22.96 -15.61 3.65
C THR A 45 -24.29 -16.35 3.60
N LYS A 46 -25.24 -15.92 4.42
CA LYS A 46 -26.62 -16.42 4.46
C LYS A 46 -27.52 -15.78 3.38
N SER A 47 -27.12 -14.68 2.74
CA SER A 47 -27.92 -13.98 1.72
C SER A 47 -27.07 -13.30 0.63
N GLU A 48 -27.66 -13.12 -0.56
CA GLU A 48 -26.93 -12.76 -1.79
C GLU A 48 -26.60 -11.26 -1.92
N ASP A 49 -27.41 -10.37 -1.32
CA ASP A 49 -27.41 -8.94 -1.66
C ASP A 49 -27.01 -8.01 -0.51
N GLY A 50 -26.11 -7.07 -0.79
CA GLY A 50 -25.86 -5.87 0.02
C GLY A 50 -24.54 -5.80 0.78
N ILE A 51 -23.84 -6.93 1.00
CA ILE A 51 -22.65 -6.96 1.86
C ILE A 51 -21.40 -6.32 1.24
N ASP A 52 -21.39 -6.11 -0.08
CA ASP A 52 -20.19 -5.68 -0.82
C ASP A 52 -19.70 -4.30 -0.35
N LYS A 53 -20.63 -3.34 -0.13
CA LYS A 53 -20.29 -2.00 0.37
C LYS A 53 -19.76 -2.04 1.80
N GLU A 54 -20.39 -2.84 2.65
CA GLU A 54 -20.00 -2.97 4.05
C GLU A 54 -18.60 -3.56 4.18
N ILE A 55 -18.25 -4.53 3.33
CA ILE A 55 -16.88 -5.08 3.27
C ILE A 55 -15.88 -4.05 2.76
N ILE A 56 -16.21 -3.29 1.72
CA ILE A 56 -15.33 -2.22 1.21
C ILE A 56 -15.04 -1.20 2.31
N ASP A 57 -16.08 -0.70 2.97
CA ASP A 57 -15.95 0.33 4.02
C ASP A 57 -15.16 -0.20 5.23
N LEU A 58 -15.41 -1.46 5.62
CA LEU A 58 -14.74 -2.11 6.75
C LEU A 58 -13.27 -2.39 6.45
N VAL A 59 -12.94 -2.85 5.24
CA VAL A 59 -11.56 -3.04 4.81
C VAL A 59 -10.82 -1.71 4.74
N ASP A 60 -11.41 -0.67 4.14
CA ASP A 60 -10.76 0.66 4.04
C ASP A 60 -10.61 1.35 5.40
N ALA A 61 -11.50 1.07 6.36
CA ALA A 61 -11.37 1.53 7.74
C ALA A 61 -10.16 0.88 8.44
N ILE A 62 -9.95 -0.42 8.24
CA ILE A 62 -8.86 -1.18 8.87
C ILE A 62 -7.52 -0.88 8.21
N GLU A 63 -7.46 -0.91 6.89
CA GLU A 63 -6.25 -0.65 6.10
C GLU A 63 -6.57 0.19 4.86
N PRO A 64 -6.35 1.51 4.92
CA PRO A 64 -6.74 2.41 3.84
C PRO A 64 -5.91 2.19 2.56
N GLY A 65 -6.64 2.11 1.45
CA GLY A 65 -6.06 1.93 0.11
C GLY A 65 -5.83 0.48 -0.31
N ILE A 66 -6.43 -0.50 0.38
CA ILE A 66 -6.67 -1.83 -0.21
C ILE A 66 -7.78 -1.70 -1.25
N GLU A 67 -7.53 -2.20 -2.46
CA GLU A 67 -8.57 -2.32 -3.48
C GLU A 67 -9.32 -3.64 -3.28
N VAL A 68 -10.62 -3.57 -3.00
CA VAL A 68 -11.50 -4.72 -2.83
C VAL A 68 -12.27 -4.97 -4.12
N ILE A 69 -12.00 -6.09 -4.78
CA ILE A 69 -12.64 -6.47 -6.05
C ILE A 69 -13.52 -7.68 -5.81
N SER A 70 -14.83 -7.53 -6.02
CA SER A 70 -15.79 -8.65 -5.97
C SER A 70 -15.84 -9.40 -7.31
N ASP A 71 -15.99 -10.72 -7.28
CA ASP A 71 -16.09 -11.60 -8.47
C ASP A 71 -17.20 -11.21 -9.48
N LYS A 72 -18.14 -10.30 -9.14
CA LYS A 72 -19.24 -9.89 -10.05
C LYS A 72 -18.99 -8.64 -10.90
N LYS A 73 -17.82 -7.99 -10.86
CA LYS A 73 -17.49 -6.93 -11.83
C LYS A 73 -15.99 -6.69 -11.94
N GLU A 74 -15.39 -7.27 -12.97
CA GLU A 74 -14.15 -6.75 -13.55
C GLU A 74 -14.50 -5.49 -14.37
N GLU A 75 -15.01 -4.45 -13.68
CA GLU A 75 -14.89 -3.10 -14.23
C GLU A 75 -13.42 -2.73 -14.06
N ALA A 76 -12.70 -2.75 -15.18
CA ALA A 76 -11.33 -2.29 -15.26
C ALA A 76 -11.19 -0.95 -14.53
N LEU A 77 -10.58 -0.98 -13.34
CA LEU A 77 -10.11 0.23 -12.66
C LEU A 77 -9.30 1.04 -13.67
N PRO A 78 -9.53 2.35 -13.78
CA PRO A 78 -8.93 3.16 -14.83
C PRO A 78 -7.41 3.02 -14.74
N GLU A 79 -6.81 2.61 -15.85
CA GLU A 79 -5.37 2.54 -16.06
C GLU A 79 -4.74 3.87 -15.59
N LYS A 80 -4.21 3.88 -14.36
CA LYS A 80 -3.87 5.12 -13.67
C LYS A 80 -2.50 5.63 -14.12
N ARG A 81 -2.53 6.31 -15.28
CA ARG A 81 -1.79 7.53 -15.65
C ARG A 81 -0.25 7.41 -15.63
N ASP A 82 0.36 7.41 -16.83
CA ASP A 82 1.81 7.25 -17.10
C ASP A 82 2.75 8.28 -16.44
N TRP A 83 2.25 9.45 -16.03
CA TRP A 83 3.05 10.48 -15.32
C TRP A 83 3.74 9.97 -14.04
N ALA A 84 3.25 8.88 -13.41
CA ALA A 84 3.90 8.32 -12.23
C ALA A 84 5.27 7.71 -12.57
N LYS A 85 5.43 7.17 -13.78
CA LYS A 85 6.71 6.65 -14.30
C LYS A 85 7.64 7.81 -14.64
N GLU A 86 7.12 8.86 -15.27
CA GLU A 86 7.88 10.08 -15.57
C GLU A 86 8.37 10.79 -14.30
N LEU A 87 7.50 10.90 -13.29
CA LEU A 87 7.85 11.45 -11.98
C LEU A 87 8.93 10.59 -11.31
N LEU A 88 8.82 9.26 -11.36
CA LEU A 88 9.83 8.36 -10.79
C LEU A 88 11.18 8.52 -11.50
N LEU A 89 11.17 8.64 -12.83
CA LEU A 89 12.38 8.86 -13.62
C LEU A 89 13.03 10.21 -13.26
N ALA A 90 12.26 11.29 -13.21
CA ALA A 90 12.73 12.61 -12.83
C ALA A 90 13.33 12.62 -11.42
N VAL A 91 12.66 11.97 -10.46
CA VAL A 91 13.14 11.80 -9.09
C VAL A 91 14.44 10.99 -9.05
N THR A 92 14.58 9.95 -9.87
CA THR A 92 15.80 9.13 -9.93
C THR A 92 17.00 9.95 -10.41
N ILE A 93 16.79 10.79 -11.44
CA ILE A 93 17.81 11.70 -11.96
C ILE A 93 18.20 12.74 -10.89
N LEU A 94 17.20 13.32 -10.22
CA LEU A 94 17.42 14.29 -9.16
C LEU A 94 18.14 13.64 -7.96
N PHE A 95 17.79 12.42 -7.58
CA PHE A 95 18.50 11.67 -6.54
C PHE A 95 19.97 11.43 -6.91
N ALA A 96 20.25 11.01 -8.16
CA ALA A 96 21.61 10.82 -8.66
C ALA A 96 22.42 12.14 -8.66
N PHE A 97 21.79 13.27 -9.01
CA PHE A 97 22.43 14.58 -8.93
C PHE A 97 22.86 14.94 -7.50
N GLY A 98 22.15 14.45 -6.48
CA GLY A 98 22.50 14.66 -5.08
C GLY A 98 23.90 14.13 -4.71
N PHE A 99 24.40 13.08 -5.39
CA PHE A 99 25.75 12.55 -5.16
C PHE A 99 26.87 13.50 -5.61
N PHE A 100 26.57 14.47 -6.48
CA PHE A 100 27.52 15.50 -6.90
C PHE A 100 27.60 16.68 -5.91
N LEU A 101 26.73 16.75 -4.91
CA LEU A 101 26.77 17.82 -3.91
C LEU A 101 27.90 17.57 -2.90
N PRO A 102 28.86 18.51 -2.74
CA PRO A 102 29.94 18.36 -1.77
C PRO A 102 29.41 18.25 -0.33
N GLU A 103 30.05 17.42 0.49
CA GLU A 103 29.63 17.16 1.87
C GLU A 103 29.71 18.38 2.79
N GLU A 104 30.53 19.37 2.41
CA GLU A 104 30.75 20.61 3.14
C GLU A 104 29.47 21.48 3.22
N TYR A 105 28.54 21.33 2.28
CA TYR A 105 27.30 22.11 2.23
C TYR A 105 26.14 21.41 2.95
N PHE A 106 26.31 21.14 4.24
CA PHE A 106 25.34 20.40 5.05
C PHE A 106 23.90 20.89 4.91
N TRP A 107 23.65 22.20 5.06
CA TRP A 107 22.30 22.77 5.01
C TRP A 107 21.66 22.68 3.62
N ILE A 108 22.44 22.88 2.56
CA ILE A 108 21.96 22.74 1.18
C ILE A 108 21.59 21.28 0.92
N ARG A 109 22.45 20.35 1.35
CA ARG A 109 22.22 18.91 1.23
C ARG A 109 20.97 18.48 2.01
N LEU A 110 20.81 18.97 3.25
CA LEU A 110 19.63 18.71 4.07
C LEU A 110 18.34 19.16 3.37
N VAL A 111 18.26 20.42 2.93
CA VAL A 111 17.05 20.95 2.27
C VAL A 111 16.76 20.21 0.97
N TYR A 112 17.79 19.87 0.20
CA TYR A 112 17.68 19.13 -1.05
C TYR A 112 17.08 17.73 -0.84
N TYR A 113 17.69 16.93 0.04
CA TYR A 113 17.21 15.58 0.33
C TYR A 113 15.89 15.57 1.08
N LEU A 114 15.61 16.57 1.93
CA LEU A 114 14.31 16.71 2.58
C LEU A 114 13.20 16.98 1.57
N THR A 115 13.46 17.82 0.56
CA THR A 115 12.51 18.08 -0.53
C THR A 115 12.24 16.82 -1.34
N LEU A 116 13.30 16.08 -1.69
CA LEU A 116 13.18 14.77 -2.35
C LEU A 116 12.39 13.76 -1.52
N TYR A 117 12.69 13.68 -0.22
CA TYR A 117 12.00 12.80 0.72
C TYR A 117 10.49 13.08 0.75
N ILE A 118 10.09 14.34 0.85
CA ILE A 118 8.66 14.71 0.84
C ILE A 118 8.00 14.33 -0.49
N ILE A 119 8.65 14.59 -1.63
CA ILE A 119 8.09 14.27 -2.95
C ILE A 119 7.84 12.75 -3.10
N ILE A 120 8.81 11.92 -2.73
CA ILE A 120 8.70 10.46 -2.84
C ILE A 120 7.77 9.89 -1.77
N GLY A 121 8.00 10.32 -0.53
CA GLY A 121 7.40 9.77 0.68
C GLY A 121 6.03 10.35 1.03
N HIS A 122 5.50 11.35 0.30
CA HIS A 122 4.23 12.02 0.66
C HIS A 122 3.10 11.04 0.97
N LYS A 123 2.95 9.97 0.16
CA LYS A 123 1.90 8.96 0.39
C LYS A 123 2.08 8.21 1.70
N VAL A 124 3.33 7.90 2.05
CA VAL A 124 3.70 7.15 3.25
C VAL A 124 3.47 8.03 4.46
N LEU A 125 3.92 9.28 4.42
CA LEU A 125 3.74 10.26 5.50
C LEU A 125 2.25 10.53 5.77
N ILE A 126 1.45 10.72 4.71
CA ILE A 126 0.01 10.92 4.85
C ILE A 126 -0.67 9.68 5.43
N LYS A 127 -0.33 8.48 4.94
CA LYS A 127 -0.88 7.22 5.47
C LYS A 127 -0.49 6.99 6.94
N MET A 128 0.76 7.28 7.31
CA MET A 128 1.21 7.24 8.71
C MET A 128 0.31 8.14 9.58
N VAL A 129 0.10 9.39 9.18
CA VAL A 129 -0.73 10.32 9.96
C VAL A 129 -2.18 9.81 10.06
N GLN A 130 -2.76 9.32 8.97
CA GLN A 130 -4.10 8.74 8.95
C GLN A 130 -4.22 7.51 9.87
N ASN A 131 -3.23 6.62 9.85
CA ASN A 131 -3.25 5.38 10.63
C ASN A 131 -3.03 5.63 12.12
N ILE A 132 -2.17 6.60 12.47
CA ILE A 132 -2.03 7.08 13.85
C ILE A 132 -3.34 7.65 14.37
N GLN A 133 -4.02 8.50 13.56
CA GLN A 133 -5.31 9.08 13.94
C GLN A 133 -6.41 8.03 14.15
N ARG A 134 -6.33 6.88 13.46
CA ARG A 134 -7.26 5.74 13.61
C ARG A 134 -6.89 4.78 14.75
N GLY A 135 -5.85 5.07 15.54
CA GLY A 135 -5.42 4.24 16.67
C GLY A 135 -4.46 3.10 16.33
N ASN A 136 -4.02 2.99 15.07
CA ASN A 136 -3.04 2.00 14.62
C ASN A 136 -1.63 2.61 14.57
N ILE A 137 -1.02 2.80 15.74
CA ILE A 137 0.27 3.53 15.86
C ILE A 137 1.52 2.73 15.44
N PHE A 138 1.44 1.39 15.43
CA PHE A 138 2.57 0.51 15.08
C PHE A 138 2.35 -0.15 13.72
N ASP A 139 2.11 0.66 12.69
CA ASP A 139 1.94 0.21 11.32
C ASP A 139 3.25 0.31 10.53
N GLU A 140 3.27 -0.29 9.33
CA GLU A 140 4.45 -0.26 8.46
C GLU A 140 4.83 1.17 8.04
N ASN A 141 3.85 2.02 7.75
CA ASN A 141 4.10 3.41 7.35
C ASN A 141 4.76 4.22 8.47
N PHE A 142 4.40 3.97 9.73
CA PHE A 142 5.04 4.55 10.91
C PHE A 142 6.48 4.06 11.08
N LEU A 143 6.72 2.75 11.03
CA LEU A 143 8.06 2.17 11.16
C LEU A 143 9.01 2.71 10.08
N MET A 144 8.52 2.84 8.86
CA MET A 144 9.26 3.42 7.74
C MET A 144 9.54 4.91 7.92
N SER A 145 8.57 5.68 8.43
CA SER A 145 8.71 7.12 8.66
C SER A 145 9.69 7.43 9.80
N ILE A 146 9.63 6.70 10.91
CA ILE A 146 10.55 6.92 12.04
C ILE A 146 11.98 6.50 11.69
N ALA A 147 12.16 5.42 10.91
CA ALA A 147 13.47 4.98 10.43
C ALA A 147 14.12 6.05 9.53
N THR A 148 13.36 6.58 8.56
CA THR A 148 13.86 7.62 7.65
C THR A 148 14.12 8.92 8.38
N LEU A 149 13.27 9.32 9.33
CA LEU A 149 13.51 10.48 10.18
C LEU A 149 14.77 10.31 11.04
N GLY A 150 15.00 9.11 11.58
CA GLY A 150 16.23 8.77 12.31
C GLY A 150 17.49 8.90 11.44
N ALA A 151 17.43 8.43 10.19
CA ALA A 151 18.54 8.59 9.24
C ALA A 151 18.82 10.08 8.92
N PHE A 152 17.78 10.91 8.78
CA PHE A 152 17.96 12.36 8.66
C PHE A 152 18.63 12.98 9.90
N LEU A 153 18.28 12.55 11.11
CA LEU A 153 18.92 13.03 12.34
C LEU A 153 20.39 12.63 12.44
N LEU A 154 20.77 11.48 11.85
CA LEU A 154 22.15 11.00 11.79
C LEU A 154 22.97 11.64 10.67
N GLY A 155 22.37 12.42 9.78
CA GLY A 155 23.04 13.01 8.61
C GLY A 155 23.10 12.08 7.38
N GLU A 156 22.55 10.88 7.49
CA GLU A 156 22.48 9.85 6.45
C GLU A 156 21.28 10.14 5.51
N PHE A 157 21.32 11.29 4.83
CA PHE A 157 20.24 11.77 3.97
C PHE A 157 20.01 10.90 2.71
N PRO A 158 21.06 10.47 1.98
CA PRO A 158 20.89 9.60 0.82
C PRO A 158 20.18 8.28 1.17
N GLU A 159 20.49 7.70 2.33
CA GLU A 159 19.98 6.42 2.82
C GLU A 159 18.48 6.52 3.13
N ALA A 160 18.08 7.60 3.79
CA ALA A 160 16.68 7.90 4.07
C ALA A 160 15.84 7.97 2.79
N VAL A 161 16.34 8.68 1.78
CA VAL A 161 15.64 8.86 0.50
C VAL A 161 15.66 7.59 -0.34
N ALA A 162 16.78 6.87 -0.37
CA ALA A 162 16.92 5.58 -1.06
C ALA A 162 15.92 4.54 -0.55
N SER A 163 15.72 4.46 0.77
CA SER A 163 14.76 3.53 1.39
C SER A 163 13.33 3.78 0.88
N CYS A 164 12.89 5.04 0.85
CA CYS A 164 11.57 5.38 0.30
C CYS A 164 11.47 5.11 -1.22
N PHE A 165 12.55 5.37 -1.95
CA PHE A 165 12.61 5.14 -3.40
C PHE A 165 12.41 3.66 -3.75
N PHE A 166 13.09 2.74 -3.06
CA PHE A 166 12.94 1.30 -3.30
C PHE A 166 11.52 0.79 -3.03
N ILE A 167 10.86 1.33 -2.01
CA ILE A 167 9.46 1.00 -1.69
C ILE A 167 8.52 1.47 -2.80
N ARG A 168 8.75 2.68 -3.34
CA ARG A 168 8.00 3.20 -4.48
C ARG A 168 8.21 2.36 -5.74
N LEU A 169 9.44 1.91 -5.99
CA LEU A 169 9.79 0.98 -7.07
C LEU A 169 9.04 -0.36 -6.93
N GLY A 170 9.04 -0.95 -5.74
CA GLY A 170 8.35 -2.21 -5.47
C GLY A 170 6.84 -2.13 -5.66
N SER A 171 6.22 -1.02 -5.24
CA SER A 171 4.78 -0.77 -5.43
C SER A 171 4.35 -0.77 -6.90
N ILE A 172 5.21 -0.32 -7.82
CA ILE A 172 4.93 -0.31 -9.26
C ILE A 172 4.99 -1.71 -9.87
N SER A 173 5.79 -2.61 -9.28
CA SER A 173 5.84 -4.01 -9.71
C SER A 173 4.56 -4.76 -9.35
N LYS A 174 4.02 -4.53 -8.13
CA LYS A 174 2.78 -5.17 -7.65
C LYS A 174 1.53 -4.86 -8.49
N THR A 175 1.51 -3.77 -9.25
CA THR A 175 0.39 -3.42 -10.15
C THR A 175 0.32 -4.25 -11.43
N ARG A 176 1.29 -5.13 -11.71
CA ARG A 176 1.20 -6.07 -12.84
C ARG A 176 0.52 -7.35 -12.36
N PRO A 177 -0.68 -7.71 -12.86
CA PRO A 177 -1.21 -9.04 -12.58
C PRO A 177 -0.19 -10.08 -13.08
N PRO A 178 -0.01 -11.21 -12.36
CA PRO A 178 0.83 -12.29 -12.84
C PRO A 178 0.31 -12.70 -14.22
N LEU A 179 1.18 -12.61 -15.24
CA LEU A 179 0.84 -12.81 -16.65
C LEU A 179 0.40 -14.25 -17.00
N ASN A 180 0.14 -15.12 -16.01
CA ASN A 180 -0.02 -16.58 -16.17
C ASN A 180 -1.10 -17.19 -15.26
N LEU A 181 -2.27 -16.54 -15.10
CA LEU A 181 -3.44 -17.17 -14.47
C LEU A 181 -4.72 -17.05 -15.31
N VAL A 182 -4.58 -16.98 -16.62
CA VAL A 182 -5.67 -17.32 -17.56
C VAL A 182 -5.42 -18.74 -18.06
N SER A 183 -5.56 -19.73 -17.19
CA SER A 183 -5.82 -21.09 -17.65
C SER A 183 -7.31 -21.16 -18.00
N PRO A 184 -7.70 -21.41 -19.25
CA PRO A 184 -9.09 -21.65 -19.59
C PRO A 184 -9.48 -23.01 -19.00
N LEU A 185 -10.14 -23.01 -17.84
CA LEU A 185 -10.96 -24.15 -17.45
C LEU A 185 -12.26 -24.06 -18.24
N HIS A 186 -12.24 -24.62 -19.45
CA HIS A 186 -13.44 -25.01 -20.18
C HIS A 186 -13.14 -26.19 -21.11
N ASN A 187 -13.14 -27.40 -20.54
CA ASN A 187 -13.90 -28.58 -20.97
C ASN A 187 -13.47 -29.81 -20.17
#